data_AF-A0A252AZ51-F1
#
_entry.id   AF-A0A252AZ51-F1
#
_cell.length_a   1.000
_cell.length_b   1.000
_cell.length_c   1.000
_cell.angle_alpha   90.00
_cell.angle_beta   90.00
_cell.angle_gamma   90.00
#
_symmetry.space_group_name_H-M   'P 1'
#
loop_
_entity.id
_entity.type
_entity.pdbx_description
1 polymer ?
#
loop_
_entity_poly.entity_id
_entity_poly.type
_entity_poly.pdbx_seq_one_letter_code
_entity_poly.pdbx_strand_id
1 'polypeptide(L)' 'IVIDNLLRPYLIRKQANIPLILIMVGVMGGLAGFGLVGIFIGPVILSVTYTLIKSWLSEAKSDNPTTPTAP' A
#
# COMPACT_ATOMS: atom_id res chain seq x y z
N ILE A 1 6.68 9.32 -20.61
CA ILE A 1 6.04 10.66 -20.55
C ILE A 1 4.55 10.56 -20.15
N VAL A 2 3.66 9.89 -20.90
CA VAL A 2 2.23 9.77 -20.51
C VAL A 2 1.98 8.66 -19.47
N ILE A 3 2.75 7.56 -19.52
CA ILE A 3 2.68 6.46 -18.54
C ILE A 3 3.04 6.97 -17.13
N ASP A 4 4.03 7.85 -17.01
CA ASP A 4 4.49 8.41 -15.72
C ASP A 4 3.42 9.28 -15.05
N ASN A 5 2.62 10.00 -15.87
CA ASN A 5 1.51 10.85 -15.40
C ASN A 5 0.22 10.07 -15.08
N LEU A 6 0.09 8.83 -15.57
CA LEU A 6 -1.01 7.91 -15.25
C LEU A 6 -0.67 6.98 -14.08
N LEU A 7 0.59 6.59 -13.93
CA LEU A 7 1.05 5.70 -12.85
C LEU A 7 0.92 6.35 -11.48
N ARG A 8 1.25 7.64 -11.35
CA ARG A 8 1.10 8.39 -10.09
C ARG A 8 -0.34 8.37 -9.54
N PRO A 9 -1.37 8.80 -10.30
CA PRO A 9 -2.73 8.78 -9.80
C PRO A 9 -3.32 7.36 -9.71
N TYR A 10 -2.90 6.40 -10.54
CA TYR A 10 -3.34 5.01 -10.44
C TYR A 10 -2.87 4.32 -9.16
N LEU A 11 -1.60 4.54 -8.76
CA LEU A 11 -1.07 4.07 -7.48
C LEU A 11 -1.80 4.67 -6.27
N ILE A 12 -2.20 5.94 -6.35
CA ILE A 12 -2.89 6.65 -5.25
C ILE A 12 -4.39 6.32 -5.21
N ARG A 13 -5.08 6.20 -6.36
CA ARG A 13 -6.52 5.89 -6.44
C ARG A 13 -6.86 4.48 -5.96
N LYS A 14 -5.94 3.52 -6.12
CA LYS A 14 -6.16 2.17 -5.62
C LYS A 14 -6.28 2.15 -4.09
N GLN A 15 -5.63 3.07 -3.38
CA GLN A 15 -5.54 3.04 -1.92
C GLN A 15 -6.91 3.10 -1.19
N ALA A 16 -7.94 3.70 -1.80
CA ALA A 16 -9.24 3.93 -1.14
C ALA A 16 -10.25 2.77 -1.27
N ASN A 17 -10.16 1.94 -2.33
CA ASN A 17 -11.09 0.81 -2.54
C ASN A 17 -10.48 -0.57 -2.23
N ILE A 18 -9.20 -0.60 -1.87
CA ILE A 18 -8.47 -1.81 -1.54
C ILE A 18 -8.78 -2.40 -0.14
N PRO A 19 -9.22 -1.67 0.92
CA PRO A 19 -9.30 -2.26 2.27
C PRO A 19 -10.08 -3.57 2.34
N LEU A 20 -11.26 -3.65 1.71
CA LEU A 20 -12.10 -4.86 1.72
C LEU A 20 -11.47 -6.02 0.93
N ILE A 21 -11.01 -5.74 -0.29
CA ILE A 21 -10.41 -6.75 -1.19
C ILE A 21 -9.09 -7.25 -0.60
N LEU A 22 -8.30 -6.36 0.00
CA LEU A 22 -7.06 -6.72 0.67
C LEU A 22 -7.35 -7.66 1.83
N ILE A 23 -8.31 -7.32 2.71
CA ILE A 23 -8.71 -8.20 3.83
C ILE A 23 -9.18 -9.56 3.31
N MET A 24 -10.02 -9.60 2.26
CA MET A 24 -10.46 -10.85 1.65
C MET A 24 -9.29 -11.69 1.14
N VAL A 25 -8.37 -11.09 0.40
CA VAL A 25 -7.17 -11.78 -0.11
C VAL A 25 -6.25 -12.22 1.03
N GLY A 26 -6.15 -11.44 2.11
CA GLY A 26 -5.38 -11.80 3.30
C GLY A 26 -5.95 -13.00 4.03
N VAL A 27 -7.27 -13.04 4.25
CA VAL A 27 -7.94 -14.19 4.89
C VAL A 27 -7.88 -15.41 3.97
N MET A 28 -8.18 -15.25 2.69
CA MET A 28 -8.24 -16.36 1.71
C MET A 28 -6.84 -16.93 1.41
N GLY A 29 -5.82 -16.08 1.31
CA GLY A 29 -4.41 -16.47 1.18
C GLY A 29 -3.85 -17.07 2.46
N GLY A 30 -4.23 -16.53 3.63
CA GLY A 30 -3.91 -17.11 4.93
C GLY A 30 -4.51 -18.52 5.06
N LEU A 31 -5.77 -18.70 4.69
CA LEU A 31 -6.44 -20.00 4.70
C LEU A 31 -5.75 -21.02 3.79
N ALA A 32 -5.36 -20.60 2.59
CA ALA A 32 -4.69 -21.46 1.62
C ALA A 32 -3.25 -21.84 2.04
N GLY A 33 -2.52 -20.96 2.72
CA GLY A 33 -1.13 -21.21 3.14
C GLY A 33 -0.98 -21.87 4.51
N PHE A 34 -1.84 -21.51 5.47
CA PHE A 34 -1.71 -21.88 6.89
C PHE A 34 -2.98 -22.54 7.47
N GLY A 35 -4.00 -22.83 6.66
CA GLY A 35 -5.27 -23.42 7.11
C GLY A 35 -6.05 -22.48 8.03
N LEU A 36 -6.78 -23.03 9.01
CA LEU A 36 -7.59 -22.24 9.94
C LEU A 36 -6.81 -21.16 10.70
N VAL A 37 -5.55 -21.43 11.04
CA VAL A 37 -4.66 -20.45 11.72
C VAL A 37 -4.42 -19.22 10.84
N GLY A 38 -4.49 -19.40 9.53
CA GLY A 38 -4.37 -18.35 8.53
C GLY A 38 -5.44 -17.27 8.57
N ILE A 39 -6.61 -17.49 9.19
CA ILE A 39 -7.63 -16.44 9.37
C ILE A 39 -7.13 -15.34 10.29
N PHE A 40 -6.32 -15.70 11.30
CA PHE A 40 -5.71 -14.74 12.21
C PHE A 40 -4.40 -14.18 11.65
N ILE A 41 -3.55 -15.05 11.09
CA ILE A 41 -2.23 -14.66 10.58
C ILE A 41 -2.31 -13.85 9.28
N GLY A 42 -3.26 -14.19 8.40
CA GLY A 42 -3.44 -13.54 7.10
C GLY A 42 -3.61 -12.03 7.19
N PRO A 43 -4.61 -11.52 7.94
CA PRO A 43 -4.80 -10.09 8.16
C PRO A 43 -3.60 -9.41 8.85
N VAL A 44 -2.91 -10.09 9.77
CA VAL A 44 -1.74 -9.53 10.48
C VAL A 44 -0.58 -9.28 9.52
N ILE A 45 -0.16 -10.29 8.75
CA ILE A 45 0.93 -10.16 7.77
C ILE A 45 0.59 -9.08 6.74
N LEU A 46 -0.67 -9.04 6.31
CA LEU A 46 -1.16 -8.07 5.35
C LEU A 46 -1.09 -6.63 5.88
N SER A 47 -1.47 -6.42 7.14
CA SER A 47 -1.38 -5.11 7.82
C SER A 47 0.07 -4.61 7.88
N VAL A 48 1.01 -5.49 8.24
CA VAL A 48 2.44 -5.17 8.29
C VAL A 48 2.96 -4.82 6.90
N THR A 49 2.69 -5.67 5.91
CA THR A 49 3.10 -5.46 4.52
C THR A 49 2.53 -4.16 3.96
N TYR A 50 1.24 -3.90 4.18
CA TYR A 50 0.58 -2.66 3.76
C TYR A 50 1.24 -1.44 4.40
N THR A 51 1.58 -1.52 5.69
CA THR A 51 2.26 -0.44 6.40
C THR A 51 3.66 -0.19 5.86
N LEU A 52 4.43 -1.25 5.56
CA LEU A 52 5.75 -1.15 4.95
C LEU A 52 5.70 -0.50 3.57
N ILE A 53 4.80 -0.95 2.70
CA ILE A 53 4.59 -0.36 1.37
C ILE A 53 4.18 1.11 1.50
N LYS A 54 3.27 1.43 2.42
CA LYS A 54 2.81 2.80 2.68
C LYS A 54 3.95 3.69 3.17
N SER A 55 4.80 3.19 4.08
CA SER A 55 5.97 3.90 4.59
C SER A 55 6.94 4.24 3.46
N TRP A 56 7.27 3.24 2.65
CA TRP A 56 8.15 3.39 1.50
C TRP A 56 7.59 4.39 0.46
N LEU A 57 6.29 4.32 0.18
CA LEU A 57 5.63 5.24 -0.74
C LEU A 57 5.52 6.67 -0.18
N SER A 58 5.42 6.81 1.15
CA SER A 58 5.41 8.11 1.83
C SER A 58 6.77 8.79 1.75
N GLU A 59 7.86 8.03 1.79
CA GLU A 59 9.22 8.54 1.70
C GLU A 59 9.55 9.05 0.28
N ALA A 60 9.01 8.40 -0.76
CA ALA A 60 9.10 8.89 -2.14
C ALA A 60 8.39 10.23 -2.40
N LYS A 61 7.57 10.72 -1.46
CA LYS A 61 6.90 12.03 -1.54
C LYS A 61 7.71 13.16 -0.86
N SER A 62 8.80 12.82 -0.16
CA SER A 62 9.57 13.79 0.64
C SER A 62 10.63 14.56 -0.14
N ASP A 63 10.87 14.26 -1.42
CA ASP A 63 11.76 15.05 -2.28
C ASP A 63 11.03 16.31 -2.80
N ASN A 64 10.90 17.31 -1.94
CA ASN A 64 10.80 18.71 -2.36
C ASN A 64 12.00 19.44 -1.78
N PRO A 65 13.05 19.75 -2.56
CA PRO A 65 14.07 20.68 -2.13
C PRO A 65 13.39 22.04 -1.88
N THR A 66 13.36 22.44 -0.62
CA THR A 66 12.90 23.75 -0.18
C THR A 66 13.93 24.81 -0.57
N THR A 67 13.74 25.45 -1.72
CA THR A 67 14.27 26.81 -2.02
C THR A 67 13.39 27.40 -3.10
N PRO A 68 12.78 28.58 -2.90
CA PRO A 68 13.52 29.82 -2.69
C PRO A 68 13.03 30.63 -1.49
N THR A 69 13.96 30.99 -0.62
CA THR A 69 13.85 32.15 0.24
C THR A 69 13.73 33.39 -0.65
N ALA A 70 12.50 33.87 -0.83
CA ALA A 70 12.18 35.24 -1.23
C ALA A 70 12.47 36.20 -0.05
N PRO A 71 12.49 37.53 -0.23
CA PRO A 71 12.22 38.35 -1.42
C PRO A 71 13.45 39.02 -2.06
#